data_AF-A0A533WRS1-F1
#
_entry.id   AF-A0A533WRS1-F1
#
_cell.length_a   1.000
_cell.length_b   1.000
_cell.length_c   1.000
_cell.angle_alpha   90.00
_cell.angle_beta   90.00
_cell.angle_gamma   90.00
#
_symmetry.space_group_name_H-M   'P 1'
#
loop_
_entity.id
_entity.type
_entity.pdbx_description
1 polymer ?
#
loop_
_entity_poly.entity_id
_entity_poly.type
_entity_poly.pdbx_seq_one_letter_code
_entity_poly.pdbx_strand_id
1 'polypeptide(L)'
;MYIKALEKIASRYAPSRVLSFDVVHVFAALQLIRKRGRTSRDALSSSLALGEGSVKTLVKHMKMHGVVQTSNGGTRMTPKGKGICEGLLSVMPSELSLPRCSVALGKFNYAVLVREFGFAVKSGIEQRDAAIKMGATGATTLVFKEGKFVMHASTHDSFKKEPIVRRILVEKFRPEEGDVVIIGSADSSEKTAELAAKNAALLTIFSHEKHQ
;
A
#
# COMPACT_ATOMS: atom_id res chain seq x y z
N MET A 1 -4.07 10.75 11.37
CA MET A 1 -3.06 10.71 12.48
C MET A 1 -1.91 9.74 12.22
N TYR A 2 -2.19 8.49 11.85
CA TYR A 2 -1.18 7.44 11.59
C TYR A 2 -0.31 7.73 10.35
N ILE A 3 -0.91 8.41 9.39
CA ILE A 3 -0.37 8.81 8.10
C ILE A 3 0.75 9.84 8.26
N LYS A 4 0.52 10.89 9.06
CA LYS A 4 1.57 11.85 9.47
C LYS A 4 2.74 11.17 10.19
N ALA A 5 2.51 10.05 10.88
CA ALA A 5 3.61 9.30 11.52
C ALA A 5 4.49 8.59 10.49
N LEU A 6 3.90 8.00 9.44
CA LEU A 6 4.67 7.42 8.33
C LEU A 6 5.48 8.48 7.57
N GLU A 7 4.87 9.63 7.26
CA GLU A 7 5.56 10.76 6.61
C GLU A 7 6.75 11.24 7.45
N LYS A 8 6.60 11.36 8.78
CA LYS A 8 7.71 11.72 9.66
C LYS A 8 8.85 10.70 9.61
N ILE A 9 8.55 9.41 9.59
CA ILE A 9 9.58 8.35 9.49
C ILE A 9 10.29 8.38 8.14
N ALA A 10 9.54 8.63 7.06
CA ALA A 10 10.06 8.77 5.71
C ALA A 10 10.62 10.18 5.41
N SER A 11 10.65 11.09 6.39
CA SER A 11 11.23 12.41 6.25
C SER A 11 12.72 12.42 6.56
N ARG A 12 13.44 13.36 5.94
CA ARG A 12 14.87 13.54 6.18
C ARG A 12 15.09 14.12 7.58
N TYR A 13 16.07 13.57 8.29
CA TYR A 13 16.46 14.02 9.62
C TYR A 13 17.50 15.17 9.59
N ALA A 14 18.20 15.38 8.47
CA ALA A 14 19.24 16.40 8.29
C ALA A 14 19.44 16.70 6.79
N PRO A 15 20.24 17.72 6.38
CA PRO A 15 20.51 18.06 4.97
C PRO A 15 21.16 16.93 4.13
N SER A 16 21.44 15.77 4.71
CA SER A 16 22.17 14.68 4.07
C SER A 16 21.27 13.62 3.44
N ARG A 17 21.73 13.17 2.25
CA ARG A 17 21.29 12.05 1.39
C ARG A 17 19.78 11.86 1.19
N VAL A 18 19.39 11.81 -0.08
CA VAL A 18 18.08 11.32 -0.52
C VAL A 18 17.84 9.95 0.14
N LEU A 19 16.70 9.80 0.82
CA LEU A 19 16.29 8.50 1.35
C LEU A 19 15.95 7.60 0.17
N SER A 20 16.48 6.38 0.20
CA SER A 20 16.20 5.33 -0.77
C SER A 20 14.94 4.53 -0.46
N PHE A 21 14.18 4.96 0.55
CA PHE A 21 12.89 4.40 0.92
C PHE A 21 11.86 5.53 1.04
N ASP A 22 10.60 5.13 1.07
CA ASP A 22 9.43 6.01 1.08
C ASP A 22 8.40 5.46 2.08
N VAL A 23 7.32 6.18 2.34
CA VAL A 23 6.21 5.84 3.23
C VAL A 23 5.72 4.42 3.01
N VAL A 24 5.56 3.99 1.75
CA VAL A 24 5.11 2.62 1.44
C VAL A 24 6.03 1.54 2.00
N HIS A 25 7.34 1.79 2.05
CA HIS A 25 8.31 0.85 2.63
C HIS A 25 8.17 0.79 4.15
N VAL A 26 7.85 1.91 4.81
CA VAL A 26 7.56 1.94 6.25
C VAL A 26 6.29 1.13 6.54
N PHE A 27 5.24 1.31 5.74
CA PHE A 27 3.99 0.57 5.88
C PHE A 27 4.18 -0.93 5.64
N ALA A 28 4.83 -1.31 4.53
CA ALA A 28 5.11 -2.71 4.22
C ALA A 28 6.01 -3.38 5.28
N ALA A 29 6.95 -2.63 5.88
CA ALA A 29 7.76 -3.12 6.99
C ALA A 29 6.90 -3.42 8.23
N LEU A 30 5.95 -2.54 8.58
CA LEU A 30 5.01 -2.76 9.69
C LEU A 30 4.15 -4.01 9.44
N GLN A 31 3.61 -4.16 8.23
CA GLN A 31 2.84 -5.35 7.87
C GLN A 31 3.66 -6.64 8.01
N LEU A 32 4.91 -6.64 7.53
CA LEU A 32 5.80 -7.80 7.62
C LEU A 32 6.14 -8.15 9.07
N ILE A 33 6.49 -7.14 9.88
CA ILE A 33 6.81 -7.33 11.29
C ILE A 33 5.58 -7.80 12.06
N ARG A 34 4.38 -7.31 11.73
CA ARG A 34 3.11 -7.81 12.30
C ARG A 34 2.92 -9.28 11.98
N LYS A 35 3.07 -9.67 10.71
CA LYS A 35 2.87 -11.04 10.24
C LYS A 35 3.83 -12.04 10.88
N ARG A 36 5.10 -11.65 11.08
CA ARG A 36 6.15 -12.54 11.61
C ARG A 36 6.40 -12.39 13.11
N GLY A 37 5.85 -11.35 13.75
CA GLY A 37 6.15 -10.92 15.12
C GLY A 37 7.55 -10.30 15.29
N ARG A 38 8.57 -10.95 14.73
CA ARG A 38 9.97 -10.50 14.72
C ARG A 38 10.58 -10.75 13.34
N THR A 39 11.39 -9.83 12.83
CA THR A 39 11.88 -9.89 11.45
C THR A 39 13.34 -9.47 11.34
N SER A 40 14.13 -10.22 10.58
CA SER A 40 15.54 -9.91 10.29
C SER A 40 15.68 -8.77 9.27
N ARG A 41 16.87 -8.17 9.21
CA ARG A 41 17.18 -7.17 8.18
C ARG A 41 17.13 -7.75 6.78
N ASP A 42 17.57 -9.00 6.59
CA ASP A 42 17.54 -9.66 5.28
C ASP A 42 16.10 -9.92 4.81
N ALA A 43 15.22 -10.35 5.73
CA ALA A 43 13.81 -10.53 5.41
C ALA A 43 13.15 -9.19 5.02
N LEU A 44 13.49 -8.09 5.69
CA LEU A 44 13.04 -6.74 5.31
C LEU A 44 13.61 -6.34 3.94
N SER A 45 14.90 -6.58 3.69
CA SER A 45 15.59 -6.30 2.42
C SER A 45 14.87 -6.92 1.24
N SER A 46 14.70 -8.24 1.27
CA SER A 46 14.03 -8.98 0.19
C SER A 46 12.54 -8.61 0.06
N SER A 47 11.83 -8.46 1.18
CA SER A 47 10.38 -8.19 1.16
C SER A 47 10.03 -6.75 0.81
N LEU A 48 10.98 -5.81 0.87
CA LEU A 48 10.77 -4.41 0.54
C LEU A 48 11.43 -4.02 -0.78
N ALA A 49 12.13 -4.95 -1.44
CA ALA A 49 12.96 -4.66 -2.62
C ALA A 49 13.96 -3.50 -2.38
N LEU A 50 14.52 -3.46 -1.17
CA LEU A 50 15.46 -2.43 -0.73
C LEU A 50 16.84 -3.04 -0.50
N GLY A 51 17.90 -2.32 -0.86
CA GLY A 51 19.27 -2.72 -0.50
C GLY A 51 19.53 -2.67 1.01
N GLU A 52 20.55 -3.39 1.48
CA GLU A 52 20.83 -3.52 2.93
C GLU A 52 21.05 -2.15 3.61
N GLY A 53 21.75 -1.22 2.95
CA GLY A 53 21.97 0.14 3.45
C GLY A 53 20.65 0.92 3.62
N SER A 54 19.71 0.75 2.70
CA SER A 54 18.37 1.34 2.75
C SER A 54 17.57 0.78 3.93
N VAL A 55 17.59 -0.54 4.12
CA VAL A 55 16.93 -1.20 5.26
C VAL A 55 17.53 -0.77 6.60
N LYS A 56 18.86 -0.68 6.69
CA LYS A 56 19.53 -0.18 7.90
C LYS A 56 19.06 1.22 8.26
N THR A 57 18.91 2.08 7.26
CA THR A 57 18.42 3.45 7.43
C THR A 57 16.93 3.47 7.80
N LEU A 58 16.09 2.69 7.12
CA LEU A 58 14.66 2.52 7.42
C LEU A 58 14.45 2.08 8.88
N VAL A 59 15.12 1.01 9.31
CA VAL A 59 14.99 0.48 10.68
C VAL A 59 15.49 1.51 11.69
N LYS A 60 16.57 2.24 11.39
CA LYS A 60 17.04 3.34 12.25
C LYS A 60 15.96 4.41 12.40
N HIS A 61 15.33 4.87 11.31
CA HIS A 61 14.24 5.85 11.36
C HIS A 61 13.04 5.34 12.16
N MET A 62 12.57 4.12 11.89
CA MET A 62 11.46 3.52 12.65
C MET A 62 11.77 3.42 14.15
N LYS A 63 13.04 3.12 14.52
CA LYS A 63 13.49 3.06 15.92
C LYS A 63 13.55 4.45 16.56
N MET A 64 14.08 5.46 15.87
CA MET A 64 14.12 6.84 16.36
C MET A 64 12.72 7.40 16.66
N HIS A 65 11.74 7.05 15.83
CA HIS A 65 10.34 7.43 16.06
C HIS A 65 9.60 6.53 17.05
N GLY A 66 10.28 5.56 17.68
CA GLY A 66 9.73 4.69 18.71
C GLY A 66 8.69 3.69 18.20
N VAL A 67 8.67 3.38 16.90
CA VAL A 67 7.71 2.48 16.25
C VAL A 67 8.18 1.03 16.30
N VAL A 68 9.50 0.82 16.29
CA VAL A 68 10.11 -0.51 16.41
C VAL A 68 11.23 -0.51 17.43
N GLN A 69 11.58 -1.70 17.89
CA GLN A 69 12.78 -1.97 18.66
C GLN A 69 13.59 -3.10 18.03
N THR A 70 14.90 -3.01 18.15
CA THR A 70 15.87 -3.94 17.56
C THR A 70 16.58 -4.73 18.65
N SER A 71 16.83 -6.01 18.41
CA SER A 71 17.61 -6.91 19.26
C SER A 71 18.47 -7.83 18.39
N ASN A 72 19.33 -8.66 18.98
CA ASN A 72 20.10 -9.66 18.23
C ASN A 72 19.20 -10.62 17.42
N GLY A 73 17.98 -10.89 17.91
CA GLY A 73 16.97 -11.69 17.20
C GLY A 73 16.20 -10.95 16.10
N GLY A 74 16.52 -9.68 15.81
CA GLY A 74 15.85 -8.87 14.79
C GLY A 74 14.92 -7.78 15.36
N THR A 75 14.08 -7.25 14.48
CA THR A 75 13.21 -6.08 14.71
C THR A 75 11.79 -6.53 15.07
N ARG A 76 11.19 -5.90 16.09
CA ARG A 76 9.79 -6.07 16.48
C ARG A 76 9.09 -4.72 16.70
N MET A 77 7.76 -4.67 16.57
CA MET A 77 6.99 -3.46 16.85
C MET A 77 6.93 -3.15 18.35
N THR A 78 6.93 -1.87 18.69
CA THR A 78 6.55 -1.35 20.01
C THR A 78 5.02 -1.27 20.13
N PRO A 79 4.44 -0.99 21.32
CA PRO A 79 3.01 -0.69 21.44
C PRO A 79 2.56 0.46 20.52
N LYS A 80 3.37 1.51 20.42
CA LYS A 80 3.15 2.62 19.49
C LYS A 80 3.09 2.16 18.03
N GLY A 81 4.02 1.30 17.62
CA GLY A 81 4.04 0.76 16.26
C GLY A 81 2.86 -0.15 15.94
N LYS A 82 2.40 -0.94 16.91
CA LYS A 82 1.18 -1.74 16.78
C LYS A 82 -0.04 -0.86 16.54
N GLY A 83 -0.25 0.18 17.35
CA GLY A 83 -1.37 1.11 17.17
C GLY A 83 -1.36 1.81 15.81
N ILE A 84 -0.19 2.23 15.32
CA ILE A 84 -0.05 2.78 13.96
C ILE A 84 -0.41 1.73 12.90
N CYS A 85 0.09 0.50 13.03
CA CYS A 85 -0.17 -0.57 12.08
C CYS A 85 -1.66 -0.96 12.06
N GLU A 86 -2.29 -1.09 13.23
CA GLU A 86 -3.72 -1.39 13.37
C GLU A 86 -4.59 -0.29 12.77
N GLY A 87 -4.28 0.98 13.03
CA GLY A 87 -4.99 2.11 12.44
C GLY A 87 -4.85 2.23 10.92
N LEU A 88 -3.72 1.79 10.35
CA LEU A 88 -3.57 1.71 8.89
C LEU A 88 -4.35 0.53 8.32
N LEU A 89 -4.37 -0.60 9.02
CA LEU A 89 -5.09 -1.80 8.60
C LEU A 89 -6.61 -1.71 8.81
N SER A 90 -7.11 -0.81 9.67
CA SER A 90 -8.55 -0.54 9.71
C SER A 90 -9.03 0.14 8.43
N VAL A 91 -8.19 0.98 7.82
CA VAL A 91 -8.48 1.67 6.55
C VAL A 91 -8.12 0.81 5.33
N MET A 92 -7.04 0.04 5.40
CA MET A 92 -6.61 -0.89 4.34
C MET A 92 -6.62 -2.34 4.85
N PRO A 93 -7.81 -2.93 5.07
CA PRO A 93 -7.92 -4.20 5.80
C PRO A 93 -7.57 -5.42 4.97
N SER A 94 -7.52 -5.31 3.64
CA SER A 94 -7.38 -6.47 2.77
C SER A 94 -6.59 -6.15 1.51
N GLU A 95 -5.79 -7.12 1.12
CA GLU A 95 -4.90 -7.05 -0.04
C GLU A 95 -4.67 -8.47 -0.60
N LEU A 96 -4.49 -8.59 -1.91
CA LEU A 96 -4.26 -9.88 -2.57
C LEU A 96 -3.59 -9.76 -3.94
N SER A 97 -2.90 -10.81 -4.35
CA SER A 97 -2.42 -10.99 -5.72
C SER A 97 -3.60 -11.33 -6.62
N LEU A 98 -3.72 -10.63 -7.75
CA LEU A 98 -4.82 -10.77 -8.68
C LEU A 98 -4.33 -11.45 -9.97
N PRO A 99 -5.10 -12.38 -10.56
CA PRO A 99 -4.79 -12.85 -11.91
C PRO A 99 -4.90 -11.70 -12.93
N ARG A 100 -4.36 -11.93 -14.13
CA ARG A 100 -4.52 -10.98 -15.23
C ARG A 100 -6.01 -10.77 -15.52
N CYS A 101 -6.41 -9.52 -15.71
CA CYS A 101 -7.78 -9.12 -15.99
C CYS A 101 -7.84 -7.89 -16.91
N SER A 102 -9.03 -7.49 -17.34
CA SER A 102 -9.24 -6.39 -18.29
C SER A 102 -8.79 -5.02 -17.78
N VAL A 103 -8.76 -4.84 -16.46
CA VAL A 103 -8.29 -3.60 -15.79
C VAL A 103 -6.85 -3.67 -15.32
N ALA A 104 -6.18 -4.80 -15.49
CA ALA A 104 -4.77 -4.99 -15.17
C ALA A 104 -3.89 -4.51 -16.33
N LEU A 105 -2.86 -3.72 -16.03
CA LEU A 105 -1.98 -3.09 -17.02
C LEU A 105 -0.68 -3.88 -17.29
N GLY A 106 -0.40 -4.93 -16.51
CA GLY A 106 0.87 -5.64 -16.54
C GLY A 106 0.75 -7.12 -16.21
N LYS A 107 1.88 -7.84 -16.28
CA LYS A 107 1.98 -9.27 -16.02
C LYS A 107 1.59 -9.65 -14.59
N PHE A 108 2.06 -8.89 -13.60
CA PHE A 108 1.79 -9.09 -12.19
C PHE A 108 0.83 -8.02 -11.69
N ASN A 109 -0.18 -8.42 -10.90
CA ASN A 109 -1.25 -7.53 -10.45
C ASN A 109 -1.52 -7.74 -8.97
N TYR A 110 -1.70 -6.66 -8.24
CA TYR A 110 -1.93 -6.69 -6.81
C TYR A 110 -3.01 -5.69 -6.42
N ALA A 111 -4.02 -6.16 -5.71
CA ALA A 111 -5.17 -5.36 -5.31
C ALA A 111 -5.09 -5.01 -3.82
N VAL A 112 -5.44 -3.77 -3.48
CA VAL A 112 -5.61 -3.27 -2.11
C VAL A 112 -6.99 -2.63 -1.98
N LEU A 113 -7.70 -2.99 -0.91
CA LEU A 113 -8.96 -2.34 -0.52
C LEU A 113 -8.66 -1.15 0.39
N VAL A 114 -9.32 -0.01 0.14
CA VAL A 114 -9.29 1.18 0.98
C VAL A 114 -10.73 1.54 1.37
N ARG A 115 -11.03 1.51 2.67
CA ARG A 115 -12.39 1.66 3.20
C ARG A 115 -12.88 3.10 3.19
N GLU A 116 -14.07 3.35 2.66
CA GLU A 116 -14.77 4.66 2.69
C GLU A 116 -14.07 5.82 1.96
N PHE A 117 -13.02 5.58 1.16
CA PHE A 117 -12.28 6.62 0.44
C PHE A 117 -12.77 6.85 -1.01
N GLY A 118 -13.98 6.43 -1.38
CA GLY A 118 -14.53 6.60 -2.73
C GLY A 118 -14.62 8.06 -3.15
N PHE A 119 -14.98 8.94 -2.22
CA PHE A 119 -15.03 10.40 -2.42
C PHE A 119 -13.65 11.00 -2.72
N ALA A 120 -12.58 10.31 -2.32
CA ALA A 120 -11.23 10.77 -2.49
C ALA A 120 -10.68 10.60 -3.91
N VAL A 121 -11.32 9.74 -4.70
CA VAL A 121 -10.92 9.40 -6.05
C VAL A 121 -11.50 10.42 -7.02
N LYS A 122 -10.63 11.32 -7.47
CA LYS A 122 -10.88 12.19 -8.63
C LYS A 122 -10.61 11.36 -9.89
N SER A 123 -9.61 11.67 -10.69
CA SER A 123 -9.42 11.00 -11.97
C SER A 123 -8.88 9.56 -11.90
N GLY A 124 -8.23 9.17 -10.80
CA GLY A 124 -7.44 7.93 -10.71
C GLY A 124 -6.02 8.06 -11.30
N ILE A 125 -5.70 9.19 -11.94
CA ILE A 125 -4.38 9.50 -12.49
C ILE A 125 -3.36 9.67 -11.37
N GLU A 126 -3.76 10.27 -10.26
CA GLU A 126 -2.88 10.49 -9.10
C GLU A 126 -2.37 9.15 -8.53
N GLN A 127 -3.28 8.16 -8.42
CA GLN A 127 -2.97 6.79 -8.00
C GLN A 127 -2.06 6.09 -9.00
N ARG A 128 -2.34 6.24 -10.31
CA ARG A 128 -1.50 5.68 -11.38
C ARG A 128 -0.08 6.24 -11.30
N ASP A 129 0.08 7.54 -11.17
CA ASP A 129 1.38 8.20 -11.12
C ASP A 129 2.15 7.81 -9.84
N ALA A 130 1.45 7.64 -8.70
CA ALA A 130 2.05 7.08 -7.49
C ALA A 130 2.51 5.62 -7.64
N ALA A 131 1.79 4.81 -8.41
CA ALA A 131 2.21 3.45 -8.74
C ALA A 131 3.44 3.45 -9.64
N ILE A 132 3.46 4.28 -10.68
CA ILE A 132 4.60 4.41 -11.62
C ILE A 132 5.88 4.83 -10.88
N LYS A 133 5.78 5.71 -9.88
CA LYS A 133 6.93 6.09 -9.01
C LYS A 133 7.56 4.89 -8.28
N MET A 134 6.83 3.80 -8.08
CA MET A 134 7.33 2.55 -7.50
C MET A 134 7.90 1.57 -8.53
N GLY A 135 8.04 1.98 -9.80
CA GLY A 135 8.55 1.15 -10.89
C GLY A 135 7.52 0.21 -11.50
N ALA A 136 6.23 0.42 -11.22
CA ALA A 136 5.14 -0.34 -11.84
C ALA A 136 4.75 0.23 -13.20
N THR A 137 4.08 -0.60 -14.02
CA THR A 137 3.50 -0.20 -15.30
C THR A 137 2.37 0.82 -15.10
N GLY A 138 1.63 0.70 -13.99
CA GLY A 138 0.63 1.67 -13.57
C GLY A 138 -0.26 1.14 -12.45
N ALA A 139 -1.38 1.82 -12.22
CA ALA A 139 -2.45 1.31 -11.37
C ALA A 139 -3.82 1.69 -11.93
N THR A 140 -4.81 0.83 -11.67
CA THR A 140 -6.23 1.10 -11.94
C THR A 140 -6.97 1.28 -10.63
N THR A 141 -7.78 2.32 -10.54
CA THR A 141 -8.54 2.67 -9.32
C THR A 141 -10.03 2.52 -9.60
N LEU A 142 -10.72 1.75 -8.77
CA LEU A 142 -12.14 1.44 -8.88
C LEU A 142 -12.85 1.79 -7.59
N VAL A 143 -13.99 2.47 -7.66
CA VAL A 143 -14.87 2.73 -6.52
C VAL A 143 -15.98 1.66 -6.52
N PHE A 144 -16.29 1.12 -5.35
CA PHE A 144 -17.44 0.24 -5.20
C PHE A 144 -18.69 1.08 -5.00
N LYS A 145 -19.57 1.06 -6.01
CA LYS A 145 -20.80 1.84 -6.04
C LYS A 145 -21.96 1.04 -6.62
N GLU A 146 -23.11 1.04 -5.94
CA GLU A 146 -24.33 0.33 -6.34
C GLU A 146 -24.06 -1.16 -6.66
N GLY A 147 -23.21 -1.80 -5.85
CA GLY A 147 -22.83 -3.21 -6.03
C GLY A 147 -21.87 -3.50 -7.20
N LYS A 148 -21.28 -2.47 -7.80
CA LYS A 148 -20.39 -2.55 -8.98
C LYS A 148 -19.03 -1.95 -8.70
N PHE A 149 -18.00 -2.40 -9.41
CA PHE A 149 -16.67 -1.77 -9.40
C PHE A 149 -16.55 -0.80 -10.58
N VAL A 150 -16.65 0.50 -10.31
CA VAL A 150 -16.69 1.54 -11.35
C VAL A 150 -15.42 2.37 -11.35
N MET A 151 -14.92 2.71 -12.54
CA MET A 151 -13.90 3.77 -12.66
C MET A 151 -14.53 5.13 -12.40
N HIS A 152 -13.71 6.13 -12.06
CA HIS A 152 -14.21 7.49 -11.91
C HIS A 152 -14.95 7.97 -13.18
N ALA A 153 -16.04 8.72 -12.98
CA ALA A 153 -16.93 9.20 -14.03
C ALA A 153 -17.56 8.12 -14.93
N SER A 154 -17.46 6.84 -14.56
CA SER A 154 -18.10 5.72 -15.24
C SER A 154 -19.22 5.13 -14.38
N THR A 155 -20.22 4.55 -15.04
CA THR A 155 -21.29 3.75 -14.42
C THR A 155 -21.18 2.27 -14.78
N HIS A 156 -20.17 1.90 -15.57
CA HIS A 156 -19.95 0.53 -16.03
C HIS A 156 -19.24 -0.30 -14.97
N ASP A 157 -19.74 -1.50 -14.70
CA ASP A 157 -19.03 -2.47 -13.86
C ASP A 157 -17.81 -3.01 -14.62
N SER A 158 -16.63 -2.65 -14.14
CA SER A 158 -15.33 -2.97 -14.77
C SER A 158 -15.08 -4.47 -14.87
N PHE A 159 -15.74 -5.29 -14.02
CA PHE A 159 -15.62 -6.74 -14.05
C PHE A 159 -16.85 -7.45 -14.61
N LYS A 160 -17.74 -6.76 -15.34
CA LYS A 160 -18.95 -7.36 -15.91
C LYS A 160 -18.66 -8.59 -16.78
N LYS A 161 -17.57 -8.57 -17.54
CA LYS A 161 -17.14 -9.67 -18.42
C LYS A 161 -16.16 -10.65 -17.73
N GLU A 162 -15.85 -10.44 -16.46
CA GLU A 162 -14.82 -11.18 -15.71
C GLU A 162 -15.37 -11.67 -14.35
N PRO A 163 -16.37 -12.57 -14.34
CA PRO A 163 -17.08 -12.97 -13.13
C PRO A 163 -16.17 -13.65 -12.10
N ILE A 164 -15.11 -14.33 -12.53
CA ILE A 164 -14.14 -14.98 -11.63
C ILE A 164 -13.37 -13.92 -10.82
N VAL A 165 -12.86 -12.88 -11.48
CA VAL A 165 -12.12 -11.80 -10.83
C VAL A 165 -13.03 -11.01 -9.89
N ARG A 166 -14.24 -10.69 -10.35
CA ARG A 166 -15.27 -10.06 -9.52
C ARG A 166 -15.55 -10.87 -8.25
N ARG A 167 -15.72 -12.19 -8.39
CA ARG A 167 -15.99 -13.09 -7.27
C ARG A 167 -14.84 -13.12 -6.26
N ILE A 168 -13.59 -13.21 -6.73
CA ILE A 168 -12.40 -13.16 -5.87
C ILE A 168 -12.40 -11.86 -5.05
N LEU A 169 -12.63 -10.71 -5.70
CA LEU A 169 -12.67 -9.42 -5.02
C LEU A 169 -13.81 -9.34 -4.01
N VAL A 170 -15.04 -9.73 -4.37
CA VAL A 170 -16.18 -9.70 -3.45
C VAL A 170 -15.98 -10.62 -2.25
N GLU A 171 -15.52 -11.85 -2.46
CA GLU A 171 -15.34 -12.83 -1.38
C GLU A 171 -14.20 -12.43 -0.43
N LYS A 172 -13.08 -11.90 -0.98
CA LYS A 172 -11.89 -11.58 -0.19
C LYS A 172 -11.93 -10.20 0.43
N PHE A 173 -12.49 -9.21 -0.26
CA PHE A 173 -12.50 -7.82 0.22
C PHE A 173 -13.81 -7.46 0.92
N ARG A 174 -14.93 -8.10 0.58
CA ARG A 174 -16.27 -7.74 1.08
C ARG A 174 -16.47 -6.21 1.02
N PRO A 175 -16.37 -5.63 -0.18
CA PRO A 175 -16.41 -4.19 -0.33
C PRO A 175 -17.79 -3.64 0.03
N GLU A 176 -17.79 -2.46 0.62
CA GLU A 176 -18.97 -1.69 0.97
C GLU A 176 -19.07 -0.44 0.09
N GLU A 177 -20.25 0.17 0.09
CA GLU A 177 -20.51 1.36 -0.72
C GLU A 177 -19.53 2.49 -0.38
N GLY A 178 -18.86 3.03 -1.40
CA GLY A 178 -17.84 4.05 -1.21
C GLY A 178 -16.44 3.51 -0.89
N ASP A 179 -16.22 2.20 -0.87
CA ASP A 179 -14.87 1.63 -0.81
C ASP A 179 -14.12 1.80 -2.13
N VAL A 180 -12.78 1.77 -2.08
CA VAL A 180 -11.91 1.84 -3.25
C VAL A 180 -11.08 0.58 -3.35
N VAL A 181 -11.03 0.00 -4.54
CA VAL A 181 -10.08 -1.05 -4.91
C VAL A 181 -9.04 -0.48 -5.85
N ILE A 182 -7.77 -0.54 -5.45
CA ILE A 182 -6.64 -0.09 -6.25
C ILE A 182 -5.84 -1.32 -6.68
N ILE A 183 -5.63 -1.45 -7.99
CA ILE A 183 -4.91 -2.57 -8.60
C ILE A 183 -3.60 -2.01 -9.16
N GLY A 184 -2.49 -2.28 -8.47
CA GLY A 184 -1.15 -2.01 -8.98
C GLY A 184 -0.72 -3.10 -9.96
N SER A 185 -0.13 -2.70 -11.08
CA SER A 185 0.27 -3.60 -12.16
C SER A 185 1.71 -3.38 -12.55
N ALA A 186 2.52 -4.44 -12.61
CA ALA A 186 3.93 -4.35 -13.00
C ALA A 186 4.34 -5.54 -13.88
N ASP A 187 5.27 -5.31 -14.79
CA ASP A 187 5.86 -6.38 -15.60
C ASP A 187 7.12 -6.99 -14.97
N SER A 188 7.79 -6.24 -14.07
CA SER A 188 9.06 -6.63 -13.47
C SER A 188 8.91 -7.72 -12.40
N SER A 189 8.00 -7.55 -11.44
CA SER A 189 7.77 -8.52 -10.37
C SER A 189 6.45 -8.31 -9.65
N GLU A 190 5.96 -9.35 -8.98
CA GLU A 190 4.83 -9.26 -8.05
C GLU A 190 5.08 -8.29 -6.89
N LYS A 191 6.32 -8.23 -6.41
CA LYS A 191 6.72 -7.30 -5.34
C LYS A 191 6.57 -5.84 -5.75
N THR A 192 6.90 -5.52 -7.00
CA THR A 192 6.72 -4.19 -7.58
C THR A 192 5.23 -3.82 -7.65
N ALA A 193 4.40 -4.75 -8.14
CA ALA A 193 2.94 -4.55 -8.20
C ALA A 193 2.35 -4.33 -6.79
N GLU A 194 2.78 -5.12 -5.80
CA GLU A 194 2.37 -4.99 -4.40
C GLU A 194 2.72 -3.60 -3.84
N LEU A 195 3.98 -3.17 -3.95
CA LEU A 195 4.40 -1.87 -3.44
C LEU A 195 3.71 -0.72 -4.17
N ALA A 196 3.49 -0.85 -5.48
CA ALA A 196 2.78 0.15 -6.25
C ALA A 196 1.31 0.31 -5.82
N ALA A 197 0.59 -0.80 -5.63
CA ALA A 197 -0.79 -0.78 -5.13
C ALA A 197 -0.88 -0.14 -3.74
N LYS A 198 0.03 -0.52 -2.83
CA LYS A 198 0.10 0.05 -1.48
C LYS A 198 0.44 1.54 -1.49
N ASN A 199 1.34 1.97 -2.36
CA ASN A 199 1.72 3.38 -2.46
C ASN A 199 0.55 4.24 -2.97
N ALA A 200 -0.16 3.76 -3.99
CA ALA A 200 -1.35 4.41 -4.52
C ALA A 200 -2.50 4.45 -3.49
N ALA A 201 -2.67 3.39 -2.72
CA ALA A 201 -3.63 3.35 -1.60
C ALA A 201 -3.27 4.37 -0.52
N LEU A 202 -2.02 4.40 -0.07
CA LEU A 202 -1.55 5.40 0.89
C LEU A 202 -1.75 6.83 0.38
N LEU A 203 -1.45 7.10 -0.90
CA LEU A 203 -1.69 8.42 -1.51
C LEU A 203 -3.17 8.82 -1.42
N THR A 204 -4.08 7.88 -1.69
CA THR A 204 -5.53 8.12 -1.64
C THR A 204 -5.97 8.57 -0.25
N ILE A 205 -5.31 8.10 0.80
CA ILE A 205 -5.59 8.52 2.17
C ILE A 205 -4.86 9.84 2.51
N PHE A 206 -3.62 10.03 2.02
CA PHE A 206 -2.81 11.24 2.24
C PHE A 206 -3.45 12.52 1.70
N SER A 207 -4.00 12.46 0.48
CA SER A 207 -4.54 13.64 -0.20
C SER A 207 -5.73 14.25 0.53
N HIS A 208 -6.40 13.50 1.41
CA HIS A 208 -7.58 13.96 2.14
C HIS A 208 -7.31 14.35 3.58
N GLU A 209 -6.30 13.76 4.26
CA GLU A 209 -5.85 14.26 5.58
C GLU A 209 -5.19 15.66 5.53
N LYS A 210 -4.84 16.17 4.34
CA LYS A 210 -4.29 17.55 4.16
C LYS A 210 -5.36 18.62 3.95
N HIS A 211 -6.61 18.22 3.69
CA HIS A 211 -7.73 19.12 3.42
C HIS A 211 -8.81 19.11 4.53
N GLN A 212 -8.53 18.44 5.65
CA GLN A 212 -9.26 18.53 6.93
C GLN A 212 -8.34 19.13 8.00
#